data_AF-A0A3M1EWB7-F1
#
_entry.id   AF-A0A3M1EWB7-F1
#
_cell.length_a   1.000
_cell.length_b   1.000
_cell.length_c   1.000
_cell.angle_alpha   90.00
_cell.angle_beta   90.00
_cell.angle_gamma   90.00
#
_symmetry.space_group_name_H-M   'P 1'
#
loop_
_entity.id
_entity.type
_entity.pdbx_description
1 polymer ?
#
loop_
_entity_poly.entity_id
_entity_poly.type
_entity_poly.pdbx_seq_one_letter_code
_entity_poly.pdbx_strand_id
1 'polypeptide(L)'
;MRKMPILLLIPLCVLIVALAPPPPGYPQPSKSVYATPVYPTPATSPMPADSQKPQQAEAAQWRGQYFNNRFLSGSPAGERDDGCIDFNWGTTSPWSGVVGADDFSIRWTKDQYFEPGLYRFHLLTDDGARFWIDPQVNHYTIIDGWKDQPPTEYTTELQLQGGTNSLKLEYYEHIGGAQVKFWWEKLGEYPNWRAEYYKYFGEPRFCDGPVVTRNEVAINHEWGTDSPSPVLGTDFWAARWTGAPRFVGGLTRFFTRSDDGVRLWVDANDNGSFDDPGEKVIDKWIDQSVSLHWGDLYVSPGTHAVKLEYYERTGDAIAQLWWRSW
;
A
#
# COMPACT_ATOMS: atom_id res chain seq x y z
N MET A 1 51.51 72.55 -35.38
CA MET A 1 50.51 71.99 -34.44
C MET A 1 50.46 70.49 -34.63
N ARG A 2 50.26 69.75 -33.53
CA ARG A 2 50.28 68.28 -33.35
C ARG A 2 51.66 67.61 -33.19
N LYS A 3 52.04 67.39 -31.94
CA LYS A 3 53.05 66.43 -31.48
C LYS A 3 52.36 65.14 -31.03
N MET A 4 52.90 63.99 -31.43
CA MET A 4 52.59 62.66 -30.90
C MET A 4 53.01 62.51 -29.42
N PRO A 5 52.36 61.64 -28.63
CA PRO A 5 53.00 60.92 -27.54
C PRO A 5 52.93 59.40 -27.82
N ILE A 6 54.05 58.69 -28.00
CA ILE A 6 54.93 58.07 -26.99
C ILE A 6 54.15 57.25 -25.94
N LEU A 7 54.22 55.93 -26.16
CA LEU A 7 53.79 54.85 -25.29
C LEU A 7 54.79 54.73 -24.11
N LEU A 8 54.30 54.79 -22.87
CA LEU A 8 55.11 54.51 -21.67
C LEU A 8 54.49 53.33 -20.91
N LEU A 9 55.24 52.23 -20.81
CA LEU A 9 54.94 51.09 -19.95
C LEU A 9 55.00 51.51 -18.48
N ILE A 10 54.00 51.11 -17.70
CA ILE A 10 54.01 51.15 -16.23
C ILE A 10 54.29 49.73 -15.72
N PRO A 11 55.29 49.50 -14.84
CA PRO A 11 55.49 48.19 -14.22
C PRO A 11 54.53 48.00 -13.05
N LEU A 12 53.98 46.80 -12.95
CA LEU A 12 53.16 46.35 -11.83
C LEU A 12 54.05 46.20 -10.58
N CYS A 13 53.90 47.08 -9.60
CA CYS A 13 54.57 46.97 -8.30
C CYS A 13 53.59 46.35 -7.30
N VAL A 14 53.90 45.12 -6.86
CA VAL A 14 53.19 44.43 -5.78
C VAL A 14 53.66 45.02 -4.45
N LEU A 15 52.78 45.77 -3.77
CA LEU A 15 53.02 46.25 -2.42
C LEU A 15 52.44 45.23 -1.42
N ILE A 16 53.31 44.48 -0.76
CA ILE A 16 52.96 43.70 0.43
C ILE A 16 52.86 44.70 1.58
N VAL A 17 51.64 44.99 2.04
CA VAL A 17 51.41 45.71 3.29
C VAL A 17 51.25 44.67 4.39
N ALA A 18 52.29 44.51 5.22
CA ALA A 18 52.20 43.82 6.49
C ALA A 18 51.42 44.70 7.48
N LEU A 19 50.23 44.25 7.89
CA LEU A 19 49.46 44.90 8.94
C LEU A 19 49.99 44.47 10.32
N ALA A 20 50.23 45.47 11.17
CA ALA A 20 50.61 45.31 12.58
C ALA A 20 49.50 44.60 13.40
N PRO A 21 49.84 43.90 14.49
CA PRO A 21 48.85 43.20 15.31
C PRO A 21 47.96 44.18 16.12
N PRO A 22 46.67 43.86 16.32
CA PRO A 22 45.75 44.69 17.09
C PRO A 22 46.00 44.63 18.61
N PRO A 23 45.59 45.66 19.38
CA PRO A 23 45.81 45.76 20.82
C PRO A 23 44.96 44.76 21.63
N PRO A 24 45.41 44.31 22.81
CA PRO A 24 44.65 43.37 23.64
C PRO A 24 43.63 44.11 24.52
N GLY A 25 42.38 43.61 24.55
CA GLY A 25 41.43 43.99 25.60
C GLY A 25 39.97 44.15 25.17
N TYR A 26 39.33 43.09 24.69
CA TYR A 26 37.88 42.92 24.81
C TYR A 26 37.59 41.47 25.22
N PRO A 27 36.69 41.23 26.22
CA PRO A 27 36.36 39.89 26.65
C PRO A 27 35.66 39.13 25.52
N GLN A 28 36.19 37.96 25.19
CA GLN A 28 35.56 37.00 24.29
C GLN A 28 34.28 36.43 24.95
N PRO A 29 33.21 36.15 24.20
CA PRO A 29 32.12 35.33 24.71
C PRO A 29 32.67 33.97 25.12
N SER A 30 32.36 33.54 26.35
CA SER A 30 32.74 32.24 26.89
C SER A 30 32.31 31.13 25.92
N LYS A 31 33.25 30.26 25.55
CA LYS A 31 32.95 28.98 24.89
C LYS A 31 31.97 28.22 25.79
N SER A 32 30.70 28.15 25.40
CA SER A 32 29.81 27.12 25.92
C SER A 32 30.33 25.79 25.41
N VAL A 33 30.87 25.01 26.34
CA VAL A 33 31.18 23.60 26.12
C VAL A 33 29.82 22.90 26.06
N TYR A 34 29.31 22.67 24.86
CA TYR A 34 28.30 21.64 24.68
C TYR A 34 28.99 20.31 24.89
N ALA A 35 28.79 19.71 26.06
CA ALA A 35 29.08 18.32 26.28
C ALA A 35 28.25 17.51 25.28
N THR A 36 28.92 16.76 24.42
CA THR A 36 28.27 15.70 23.65
C THR A 36 27.73 14.67 24.63
N PRO A 37 26.45 14.26 24.56
CA PRO A 37 25.98 13.12 25.33
C PRO A 37 26.72 11.87 24.81
N VAL A 38 27.55 11.29 25.67
CA VAL A 38 28.12 9.96 25.47
C VAL A 38 26.99 8.97 25.74
N TYR A 39 26.38 8.44 24.69
CA TYR A 39 25.52 7.28 24.83
C TYR A 39 26.40 6.05 25.12
N PRO A 40 26.11 5.25 26.15
CA PRO A 40 26.84 4.00 26.36
C PRO A 40 26.61 3.10 25.15
N THR A 41 27.70 2.60 24.57
CA THR A 41 27.70 1.49 23.62
C THR A 41 27.04 0.27 24.29
N PRO A 42 25.97 -0.30 23.73
CA PRO A 42 25.49 -1.59 24.20
C PRO A 42 26.56 -2.63 23.94
N ALA A 43 26.97 -3.35 24.99
CA ALA A 43 27.84 -4.51 24.86
C ALA A 43 27.18 -5.54 23.94
N THR A 44 27.92 -6.01 22.93
CA THR A 44 27.55 -7.15 22.11
C THR A 44 27.62 -8.42 22.96
N SER A 45 26.49 -8.79 23.56
CA SER A 45 26.26 -10.16 23.99
C SER A 45 25.70 -10.94 22.78
N PRO A 46 26.22 -12.14 22.45
CA PRO A 46 25.61 -12.96 21.42
C PRO A 46 24.26 -13.45 21.95
N MET A 47 23.16 -12.94 21.41
CA MET A 47 21.83 -13.46 21.72
C MET A 47 21.62 -14.78 20.98
N PRO A 48 21.07 -15.81 21.66
CA PRO A 48 20.81 -17.09 21.05
C PRO A 48 19.75 -16.95 19.96
N ALA A 49 19.92 -17.73 18.90
CA ALA A 49 18.90 -17.95 17.89
C ALA A 49 17.64 -18.54 18.53
N ASP A 50 16.51 -18.12 17.98
CA ASP A 50 15.16 -18.64 18.19
C ASP A 50 14.37 -18.07 19.38
N SER A 51 13.60 -17.02 19.06
CA SER A 51 12.37 -16.72 19.78
C SER A 51 11.28 -16.46 18.76
N GLN A 52 10.57 -17.51 18.35
CA GLN A 52 9.29 -17.36 17.68
C GLN A 52 8.38 -16.47 18.55
N LYS A 53 8.08 -15.27 18.02
CA LYS A 53 7.09 -14.34 18.54
C LYS A 53 5.73 -15.06 18.60
N PRO A 54 4.87 -14.84 19.62
CA PRO A 54 3.58 -15.50 19.71
C PRO A 54 2.79 -15.32 18.42
N GLN A 55 2.32 -16.42 17.84
CA GLN A 55 1.49 -16.42 16.64
C GLN A 55 0.17 -15.69 16.93
N GLN A 56 0.16 -14.39 16.65
CA GLN A 56 -0.99 -13.51 16.77
C GLN A 56 -2.05 -13.93 15.74
N ALA A 57 -3.33 -13.81 16.13
CA ALA A 57 -4.50 -14.24 15.37
C ALA A 57 -4.32 -14.10 13.86
N GLU A 58 -4.24 -15.26 13.22
CA GLU A 58 -4.20 -15.42 11.77
C GLU A 58 -5.26 -14.49 11.15
N ALA A 59 -4.91 -13.82 10.04
CA ALA A 59 -5.87 -12.99 9.33
C ALA A 59 -7.19 -13.75 9.16
N ALA A 60 -8.33 -13.11 9.44
CA ALA A 60 -9.62 -13.75 9.20
C ALA A 60 -9.73 -14.05 7.71
N GLN A 61 -9.53 -15.31 7.35
CA GLN A 61 -9.67 -15.82 6.00
C GLN A 61 -11.16 -16.06 5.72
N TRP A 62 -11.51 -16.15 4.44
CA TRP A 62 -12.83 -16.63 4.06
C TRP A 62 -12.90 -18.13 4.27
N ARG A 63 -13.80 -18.60 5.13
CA ARG A 63 -14.10 -20.02 5.24
C ARG A 63 -14.95 -20.43 4.05
N GLY A 64 -14.37 -21.14 3.08
CA GLY A 64 -15.02 -21.62 1.87
C GLY A 64 -15.54 -23.06 2.02
N GLN A 65 -16.83 -23.26 1.80
CA GLN A 65 -17.48 -24.56 1.68
C GLN A 65 -17.81 -24.82 0.22
N TYR A 66 -17.26 -25.89 -0.36
CA TYR A 66 -17.35 -26.20 -1.79
C TYR A 66 -18.29 -27.38 -2.01
N PHE A 67 -19.23 -27.25 -2.94
CA PHE A 67 -20.29 -28.23 -3.20
C PHE A 67 -20.25 -28.70 -4.65
N ASN A 68 -20.40 -30.01 -4.86
CA ASN A 68 -20.48 -30.62 -6.19
C ASN A 68 -21.93 -30.61 -6.73
N ASN A 69 -22.61 -29.47 -6.56
CA ASN A 69 -23.91 -29.12 -7.11
C ASN A 69 -24.08 -27.60 -7.04
N ARG A 70 -24.95 -27.01 -7.87
CA ARG A 70 -25.26 -25.56 -7.87
C ARG A 70 -26.08 -25.05 -6.70
N PHE A 71 -26.70 -25.94 -5.93
CA PHE A 71 -27.76 -25.58 -5.00
C PHE A 71 -27.29 -25.38 -3.57
N LEU A 72 -25.97 -25.42 -3.31
CA LEU A 72 -25.38 -25.37 -1.96
C LEU A 72 -26.01 -26.41 -1.02
N SER A 73 -26.35 -27.57 -1.59
CA SER A 73 -27.17 -28.59 -0.93
C SER A 73 -26.33 -29.79 -0.51
N GLY A 74 -26.77 -30.46 0.56
CA GLY A 74 -26.05 -31.59 1.15
C GLY A 74 -24.81 -31.17 1.96
N SER A 75 -23.92 -32.14 2.20
CA SER A 75 -22.62 -31.86 2.81
C SER A 75 -21.66 -31.27 1.76
N PRO A 76 -20.79 -30.30 2.13
CA PRO A 76 -19.74 -29.83 1.25
C PRO A 76 -18.84 -31.00 0.81
N ALA A 77 -18.42 -31.00 -0.45
CA ALA A 77 -17.43 -31.93 -0.97
C ALA A 77 -16.03 -31.64 -0.40
N GLY A 78 -15.76 -30.38 -0.07
CA GLY A 78 -14.55 -29.94 0.62
C GLY A 78 -14.72 -28.59 1.29
N GLU A 79 -13.86 -28.30 2.25
CA GLU A 79 -13.77 -27.00 2.89
C GLU A 79 -12.31 -26.56 2.93
N ARG A 80 -12.04 -25.28 2.66
CA ARG A 80 -10.74 -24.66 2.84
C ARG A 80 -10.87 -23.18 3.16
N ASP A 81 -9.80 -22.61 3.66
CA ASP A 81 -9.72 -21.18 3.90
C ASP A 81 -9.12 -20.49 2.67
N ASP A 82 -9.78 -19.43 2.20
CA ASP A 82 -9.39 -18.65 1.04
C ASP A 82 -9.00 -17.23 1.50
N GLY A 83 -7.81 -16.77 1.10
CA GLY A 83 -7.28 -15.47 1.56
C GLY A 83 -8.08 -14.27 1.07
N CYS A 84 -8.63 -14.35 -0.15
CA CYS A 84 -9.56 -13.37 -0.71
C CYS A 84 -10.43 -14.00 -1.79
N ILE A 85 -11.51 -13.31 -2.16
CA ILE A 85 -12.40 -13.74 -3.23
C ILE A 85 -12.03 -12.99 -4.51
N ASP A 86 -11.04 -13.53 -5.23
CA ASP A 86 -10.60 -13.07 -6.55
C ASP A 86 -10.19 -14.31 -7.37
N PHE A 87 -11.19 -14.98 -7.93
CA PHE A 87 -11.05 -16.25 -8.62
C PHE A 87 -11.50 -16.14 -10.07
N ASN A 88 -10.66 -16.62 -10.98
CA ASN A 88 -11.02 -16.88 -12.36
C ASN A 88 -10.51 -18.27 -12.71
N TRP A 89 -11.41 -19.25 -12.71
CA TRP A 89 -11.09 -20.64 -13.03
C TRP A 89 -11.20 -20.93 -14.52
N GLY A 90 -11.72 -20.00 -15.33
CA GLY A 90 -12.05 -20.25 -16.72
C GLY A 90 -12.93 -21.48 -16.83
N THR A 91 -12.58 -22.44 -17.68
CA THR A 91 -13.33 -23.69 -17.85
C THR A 91 -12.81 -24.85 -17.00
N THR A 92 -12.16 -24.55 -15.86
CA THR A 92 -11.52 -25.57 -15.01
C THR A 92 -12.12 -25.62 -13.61
N SER A 93 -11.85 -26.72 -12.88
CA SER A 93 -12.37 -26.91 -11.53
C SER A 93 -11.68 -26.01 -10.50
N PRO A 94 -12.44 -25.45 -9.54
CA PRO A 94 -11.88 -24.67 -8.43
C PRO A 94 -11.04 -25.52 -7.45
N TRP A 95 -11.25 -26.84 -7.47
CA TRP A 95 -10.52 -27.81 -6.67
C TRP A 95 -10.60 -29.20 -7.34
N SER A 96 -9.66 -29.43 -8.26
CA SER A 96 -9.56 -30.69 -9.01
C SER A 96 -9.52 -31.91 -8.09
N GLY A 97 -10.35 -32.91 -8.38
CA GLY A 97 -10.49 -34.13 -7.59
C GLY A 97 -11.45 -34.02 -6.39
N VAL A 98 -11.94 -32.82 -6.06
CA VAL A 98 -12.91 -32.58 -4.97
C VAL A 98 -14.24 -32.07 -5.52
N VAL A 99 -14.19 -31.15 -6.50
CA VAL A 99 -15.37 -30.55 -7.12
C VAL A 99 -15.21 -30.59 -8.64
N GLY A 100 -16.31 -30.77 -9.37
CA GLY A 100 -16.35 -30.71 -10.83
C GLY A 100 -15.98 -29.33 -11.40
N ALA A 101 -15.74 -29.26 -12.70
CA ALA A 101 -15.52 -28.00 -13.41
C ALA A 101 -16.82 -27.25 -13.71
N ASP A 102 -17.92 -28.00 -13.82
CA ASP A 102 -19.28 -27.50 -14.06
C ASP A 102 -20.17 -27.91 -12.89
N ASP A 103 -21.36 -27.30 -12.81
CA ASP A 103 -22.40 -27.60 -11.83
C ASP A 103 -21.91 -27.60 -10.36
N PHE A 104 -21.12 -26.59 -9.97
CA PHE A 104 -20.63 -26.46 -8.60
C PHE A 104 -21.14 -25.21 -7.91
N SER A 105 -21.01 -25.15 -6.59
CA SER A 105 -21.28 -23.94 -5.81
C SER A 105 -20.34 -23.81 -4.63
N ILE A 106 -20.16 -22.58 -4.16
CA ILE A 106 -19.27 -22.26 -3.05
C ILE A 106 -19.98 -21.27 -2.12
N ARG A 107 -19.88 -21.51 -0.81
CA ARG A 107 -20.28 -20.55 0.23
C ARG A 107 -19.05 -20.11 0.99
N TRP A 108 -18.79 -18.82 1.00
CA TRP A 108 -17.78 -18.20 1.84
C TRP A 108 -18.41 -17.44 3.01
N THR A 109 -17.76 -17.53 4.16
CA THR A 109 -18.10 -16.73 5.35
C THR A 109 -16.85 -16.11 5.96
N LYS A 110 -16.96 -14.88 6.47
CA LYS A 110 -15.85 -14.15 7.11
C LYS A 110 -16.39 -13.11 8.07
N ASP A 111 -15.75 -12.96 9.22
CA ASP A 111 -15.97 -11.79 10.07
C ASP A 111 -15.00 -10.68 9.65
N GLN A 112 -15.55 -9.52 9.28
CA GLN A 112 -14.78 -8.39 8.77
C GLN A 112 -15.05 -7.15 9.64
N TYR A 113 -13.97 -6.55 10.14
CA TYR A 113 -14.05 -5.24 10.77
C TYR A 113 -14.17 -4.13 9.72
N PHE A 114 -15.12 -3.23 9.91
CA PHE A 114 -15.24 -1.99 9.13
C PHE A 114 -15.11 -0.79 10.05
N GLU A 115 -14.53 0.29 9.52
CA GLU A 115 -14.70 1.61 10.13
C GLU A 115 -16.12 2.13 9.85
N PRO A 116 -16.65 3.07 10.65
CA PRO A 116 -17.87 3.78 10.26
C PRO A 116 -17.64 4.55 8.95
N GLY A 117 -18.60 4.50 8.04
CA GLY A 117 -18.50 5.15 6.73
C GLY A 117 -19.47 4.60 5.69
N LEU A 118 -19.56 5.31 4.56
CA LEU A 118 -20.26 4.82 3.39
C LEU A 118 -19.31 3.91 2.61
N TYR A 119 -19.74 2.69 2.34
CA TYR A 119 -18.97 1.71 1.58
C TYR A 119 -19.68 1.38 0.28
N ARG A 120 -18.90 1.19 -0.78
CA ARG A 120 -19.37 0.57 -2.02
C ARG A 120 -18.82 -0.85 -2.11
N PHE A 121 -19.71 -1.80 -2.30
CA PHE A 121 -19.40 -3.22 -2.49
C PHE A 121 -19.57 -3.59 -3.96
N HIS A 122 -18.67 -4.45 -4.44
CA HIS A 122 -18.63 -4.93 -5.81
C HIS A 122 -18.61 -6.46 -5.82
N LEU A 123 -19.41 -7.07 -6.68
CA LEU A 123 -19.47 -8.51 -6.89
C LEU A 123 -19.51 -8.79 -8.39
N LEU A 124 -18.39 -9.24 -8.93
CA LEU A 124 -18.28 -9.77 -10.29
C LEU A 124 -18.48 -11.28 -10.25
N THR A 125 -19.35 -11.81 -11.10
CA THR A 125 -19.69 -13.25 -11.09
C THR A 125 -20.06 -13.76 -12.49
N ASP A 126 -19.67 -14.99 -12.78
CA ASP A 126 -20.08 -15.86 -13.89
C ASP A 126 -20.05 -17.29 -13.35
N ASP A 127 -21.17 -17.99 -13.12
CA ASP A 127 -22.57 -17.54 -13.25
C ASP A 127 -23.05 -16.66 -12.06
N GLY A 128 -23.79 -17.24 -11.12
CA GLY A 128 -24.67 -16.52 -10.19
C GLY A 128 -24.09 -16.40 -8.79
N ALA A 129 -24.30 -15.25 -8.16
CA ALA A 129 -23.81 -15.00 -6.80
C ALA A 129 -24.75 -14.13 -5.95
N ARG A 130 -24.59 -14.23 -4.64
CA ARG A 130 -25.34 -13.47 -3.63
C ARG A 130 -24.43 -13.04 -2.49
N PHE A 131 -24.67 -11.84 -1.97
CA PHE A 131 -23.89 -11.26 -0.87
C PHE A 131 -24.80 -10.77 0.26
N TRP A 132 -24.34 -11.02 1.50
CA TRP A 132 -24.95 -10.55 2.73
C TRP A 132 -23.91 -9.95 3.67
N ILE A 133 -24.34 -8.91 4.38
CA ILE A 133 -23.67 -8.34 5.55
C ILE A 133 -24.68 -8.35 6.71
N ASP A 134 -24.26 -8.88 7.86
CA ASP A 134 -25.07 -9.16 9.05
C ASP A 134 -26.19 -10.23 8.88
N PRO A 135 -25.83 -11.52 8.95
CA PRO A 135 -26.76 -12.64 8.91
C PRO A 135 -27.37 -13.00 10.28
N GLN A 136 -27.15 -12.25 11.38
CA GLN A 136 -27.57 -12.71 12.72
C GLN A 136 -28.94 -12.22 13.19
N VAL A 137 -29.48 -11.10 12.68
CA VAL A 137 -30.75 -10.58 13.23
C VAL A 137 -31.82 -10.23 12.18
N ASN A 138 -31.50 -9.85 10.93
CA ASN A 138 -32.55 -9.43 9.98
C ASN A 138 -32.31 -9.71 8.47
N HIS A 139 -31.40 -10.62 8.10
CA HIS A 139 -31.23 -11.14 6.72
C HIS A 139 -31.35 -10.08 5.60
N TYR A 140 -30.43 -9.11 5.53
CA TYR A 140 -30.38 -8.23 4.36
C TYR A 140 -29.54 -8.90 3.25
N THR A 141 -30.21 -9.48 2.25
CA THR A 141 -29.55 -9.76 0.97
C THR A 141 -29.23 -8.41 0.33
N ILE A 142 -27.94 -8.11 0.20
CA ILE A 142 -27.46 -6.83 -0.33
C ILE A 142 -27.31 -6.89 -1.84
N ILE A 143 -26.92 -8.06 -2.36
CA ILE A 143 -26.87 -8.36 -3.79
C ILE A 143 -27.51 -9.73 -4.02
N ASP A 144 -28.45 -9.82 -4.96
CA ASP A 144 -29.07 -11.07 -5.38
C ASP A 144 -29.03 -11.25 -6.91
N GLY A 145 -27.99 -11.95 -7.38
CA GLY A 145 -27.76 -12.29 -8.78
C GLY A 145 -27.79 -13.80 -9.02
N TRP A 146 -28.69 -14.54 -8.38
CA TRP A 146 -28.72 -16.02 -8.43
C TRP A 146 -29.38 -16.56 -9.70
N LYS A 147 -28.73 -16.38 -10.85
CA LYS A 147 -29.18 -16.83 -12.17
C LYS A 147 -27.99 -17.10 -13.10
N ASP A 148 -28.23 -17.90 -14.13
CA ASP A 148 -27.24 -18.16 -15.18
C ASP A 148 -26.99 -16.87 -15.97
N GLN A 149 -25.74 -16.49 -16.14
CA GLN A 149 -25.37 -15.22 -16.77
C GLN A 149 -23.88 -15.16 -17.10
N PRO A 150 -23.48 -14.43 -18.16
CA PRO A 150 -22.07 -14.14 -18.42
C PRO A 150 -21.46 -13.25 -17.32
N PRO A 151 -20.15 -12.95 -17.36
CA PRO A 151 -19.49 -12.11 -16.36
C PRO A 151 -20.22 -10.79 -16.17
N THR A 152 -20.81 -10.63 -14.99
CA THR A 152 -21.66 -9.49 -14.64
C THR A 152 -21.21 -8.94 -13.30
N GLU A 153 -21.00 -7.62 -13.25
CA GLU A 153 -20.70 -6.91 -12.01
C GLU A 153 -21.96 -6.32 -11.40
N TYR A 154 -22.14 -6.57 -10.10
CA TYR A 154 -23.13 -5.90 -9.26
C TYR A 154 -22.43 -4.95 -8.30
N THR A 155 -23.06 -3.80 -8.07
CA THR A 155 -22.56 -2.78 -7.16
C THR A 155 -23.67 -2.31 -6.25
N THR A 156 -23.35 -2.03 -4.99
CA THR A 156 -24.29 -1.45 -4.03
C THR A 156 -23.54 -0.65 -2.97
N GLU A 157 -24.20 0.35 -2.42
CA GLU A 157 -23.65 1.23 -1.40
C GLU A 157 -24.38 1.02 -0.07
N LEU A 158 -23.61 0.97 1.00
CA LEU A 158 -24.14 0.74 2.34
C LEU A 158 -23.41 1.61 3.37
N GLN A 159 -24.20 2.34 4.16
CA GLN A 159 -23.69 3.07 5.31
C GLN A 159 -23.48 2.11 6.47
N LEU A 160 -22.22 1.92 6.87
CA LEU A 160 -21.84 1.10 8.02
C LEU A 160 -21.62 1.98 9.25
N GLN A 161 -22.05 1.45 10.41
CA GLN A 161 -21.79 2.06 11.72
C GLN A 161 -20.41 1.71 12.28
N GLY A 162 -19.65 0.87 11.56
CA GLY A 162 -18.37 0.33 11.98
C GLY A 162 -18.50 -0.92 12.88
N GLY A 163 -17.36 -1.50 13.24
CA GLY A 163 -17.28 -2.74 14.02
C GLY A 163 -17.16 -4.00 13.16
N THR A 164 -17.14 -5.15 13.82
CA THR A 164 -17.06 -6.46 13.17
C THR A 164 -18.44 -6.88 12.65
N ASN A 165 -18.50 -7.18 11.36
CA ASN A 165 -19.69 -7.62 10.65
C ASN A 165 -19.43 -9.00 10.04
N SER A 166 -20.36 -9.94 10.19
CA SER A 166 -20.27 -11.22 9.49
C SER A 166 -20.71 -11.06 8.04
N LEU A 167 -19.84 -11.47 7.13
CA LEU A 167 -20.06 -11.50 5.70
C LEU A 167 -20.39 -12.92 5.26
N LYS A 168 -21.31 -13.04 4.33
CA LYS A 168 -21.56 -14.29 3.60
C LYS A 168 -21.59 -13.99 2.11
N LEU A 169 -20.89 -14.79 1.33
CA LEU A 169 -20.97 -14.82 -0.12
C LEU A 169 -21.35 -16.22 -0.56
N GLU A 170 -22.27 -16.33 -1.50
CA GLU A 170 -22.62 -17.57 -2.16
C GLU A 170 -22.43 -17.39 -3.66
N TYR A 171 -21.93 -18.42 -4.32
CA TYR A 171 -21.66 -18.45 -5.76
C TYR A 171 -22.01 -19.83 -6.32
N TYR A 172 -22.46 -19.89 -7.57
CA TYR A 172 -22.52 -21.12 -8.32
C TYR A 172 -22.05 -20.94 -9.75
N GLU A 173 -21.60 -22.06 -10.31
CA GLU A 173 -21.27 -22.22 -11.73
C GLU A 173 -22.17 -23.30 -12.33
N HIS A 174 -22.78 -23.04 -13.48
CA HIS A 174 -23.51 -24.03 -14.27
C HIS A 174 -22.59 -24.67 -15.30
N ILE A 175 -22.17 -23.91 -16.30
CA ILE A 175 -21.35 -24.41 -17.41
C ILE A 175 -20.48 -23.29 -18.00
N GLY A 176 -19.29 -23.66 -18.44
CA GLY A 176 -18.44 -22.78 -19.24
C GLY A 176 -17.44 -21.99 -18.39
N GLY A 177 -17.53 -20.67 -18.39
CA GLY A 177 -16.52 -19.82 -17.78
C GLY A 177 -16.85 -19.50 -16.33
N ALA A 178 -16.04 -19.96 -15.39
CA ALA A 178 -16.27 -19.74 -13.97
C ALA A 178 -15.38 -18.62 -13.42
N GLN A 179 -15.98 -17.53 -12.93
CA GLN A 179 -15.26 -16.49 -12.21
C GLN A 179 -16.10 -15.82 -11.12
N VAL A 180 -15.45 -15.44 -10.03
CA VAL A 180 -16.05 -14.62 -8.97
C VAL A 180 -14.99 -13.72 -8.34
N LYS A 181 -15.34 -12.44 -8.19
CA LYS A 181 -14.51 -11.46 -7.50
C LYS A 181 -15.37 -10.57 -6.62
N PHE A 182 -14.94 -10.37 -5.38
CA PHE A 182 -15.65 -9.56 -4.40
C PHE A 182 -14.69 -8.58 -3.71
N TRP A 183 -15.03 -7.29 -3.71
CA TRP A 183 -14.23 -6.24 -3.08
C TRP A 183 -15.11 -5.08 -2.60
N TRP A 184 -14.52 -4.19 -1.81
CA TRP A 184 -15.21 -2.99 -1.35
C TRP A 184 -14.25 -1.81 -1.19
N GLU A 185 -14.83 -0.62 -1.20
CA GLU A 185 -14.11 0.63 -0.97
C GLU A 185 -14.89 1.53 -0.02
N LYS A 186 -14.17 2.18 0.90
CA LYS A 186 -14.74 3.23 1.75
C LYS A 186 -14.79 4.53 0.93
N LEU A 187 -15.99 5.03 0.67
CA LEU A 187 -16.22 6.28 -0.02
C LEU A 187 -15.94 7.47 0.91
N GLY A 188 -15.34 8.52 0.35
CA GLY A 188 -14.97 9.72 1.08
C GLY A 188 -14.05 10.63 0.28
N GLU A 189 -13.78 11.83 0.82
CA GLU A 189 -12.81 12.76 0.26
C GLU A 189 -11.43 12.54 0.89
N TYR A 190 -10.40 12.48 0.05
CA TYR A 190 -9.02 12.29 0.45
C TYR A 190 -8.17 13.38 -0.23
N PRO A 191 -8.21 14.63 0.26
CA PRO A 191 -7.56 15.77 -0.39
C PRO A 191 -6.04 15.69 -0.47
N ASN A 192 -5.41 14.77 0.26
CA ASN A 192 -3.97 14.52 0.24
C ASN A 192 -3.68 13.12 -0.33
N TRP A 193 -3.30 12.17 0.53
CA TRP A 193 -3.13 10.77 0.19
C TRP A 193 -4.31 9.95 0.73
N ARG A 194 -5.00 9.22 -0.15
CA ARG A 194 -5.89 8.14 0.24
C ARG A 194 -5.02 6.96 0.65
N ALA A 195 -4.90 6.74 1.95
CA ALA A 195 -4.17 5.62 2.54
C ALA A 195 -5.13 4.46 2.79
N GLU A 196 -4.87 3.32 2.16
CA GLU A 196 -5.60 2.08 2.29
C GLU A 196 -4.70 1.02 2.93
N TYR A 197 -5.14 0.45 4.04
CA TYR A 197 -4.39 -0.59 4.75
C TYR A 197 -5.11 -1.93 4.68
N TYR A 198 -4.38 -2.97 4.30
CA TYR A 198 -4.88 -4.30 4.02
C TYR A 198 -4.21 -5.29 4.97
N LYS A 199 -4.97 -6.29 5.40
CA LYS A 199 -4.40 -7.51 5.99
C LYS A 199 -4.34 -8.56 4.89
N TYR A 200 -3.22 -9.27 4.76
CA TYR A 200 -3.07 -10.30 3.73
C TYR A 200 -2.65 -11.64 4.35
N PHE A 201 -2.75 -12.69 3.53
CA PHE A 201 -2.28 -14.04 3.87
C PHE A 201 -1.44 -14.60 2.73
N GLY A 202 -0.31 -15.22 3.06
CA GLY A 202 0.66 -15.70 2.08
C GLY A 202 1.40 -14.56 1.40
N GLU A 203 1.17 -14.39 0.11
CA GLU A 203 1.80 -13.30 -0.66
C GLU A 203 1.11 -11.96 -0.40
N PRO A 204 1.86 -10.85 -0.36
CA PRO A 204 1.29 -9.51 -0.28
C PRO A 204 0.30 -9.25 -1.42
N ARG A 205 -0.96 -9.01 -1.08
CA ARG A 205 -2.06 -8.81 -2.04
C ARG A 205 -2.96 -7.66 -1.62
N PHE A 206 -3.50 -6.99 -2.63
CA PHE A 206 -4.49 -5.92 -2.52
C PHE A 206 -5.82 -6.41 -3.10
N CYS A 207 -6.32 -7.53 -2.55
CA CYS A 207 -7.64 -8.09 -2.84
C CYS A 207 -8.57 -7.91 -1.63
N ASP A 208 -9.85 -8.24 -1.79
CA ASP A 208 -10.93 -7.75 -0.93
C ASP A 208 -10.94 -6.20 -0.90
N GLY A 209 -11.44 -5.59 0.19
CA GLY A 209 -11.28 -4.17 0.46
C GLY A 209 -10.36 -3.90 1.65
N PRO A 210 -9.87 -2.64 1.79
CA PRO A 210 -9.02 -2.26 2.91
C PRO A 210 -9.76 -2.36 4.24
N VAL A 211 -8.99 -2.65 5.29
CA VAL A 211 -9.47 -2.71 6.67
C VAL A 211 -9.54 -1.31 7.30
N VAL A 212 -8.63 -0.43 6.90
CA VAL A 212 -8.59 0.99 7.31
C VAL A 212 -8.43 1.84 6.07
N THR A 213 -9.19 2.93 5.99
CA THR A 213 -9.01 3.93 4.92
C THR A 213 -9.10 5.34 5.49
N ARG A 214 -8.06 6.15 5.24
CA ARG A 214 -7.98 7.52 5.76
C ARG A 214 -7.20 8.46 4.85
N ASN A 215 -7.36 9.75 5.10
CA ASN A 215 -6.59 10.80 4.45
C ASN A 215 -5.29 11.07 5.23
N GLU A 216 -4.14 11.04 4.55
CA GLU A 216 -2.84 11.31 5.16
C GLU A 216 -2.13 12.47 4.46
N VAL A 217 -1.54 13.37 5.24
CA VAL A 217 -0.85 14.57 4.72
C VAL A 217 0.46 14.23 4.01
N ALA A 218 1.11 13.14 4.41
CA ALA A 218 2.35 12.66 3.83
C ALA A 218 2.51 11.16 4.11
N ILE A 219 3.27 10.47 3.25
CA ILE A 219 3.73 9.11 3.50
C ILE A 219 5.08 9.23 4.20
N ASN A 220 5.04 9.31 5.53
CA ASN A 220 6.23 9.44 6.37
C ASN A 220 6.02 8.72 7.71
N HIS A 221 6.10 7.40 7.67
CA HIS A 221 5.76 6.55 8.81
C HIS A 221 6.94 5.69 9.25
N GLU A 222 7.16 5.62 10.55
CA GLU A 222 8.08 4.68 11.20
C GLU A 222 7.29 4.02 12.34
N TRP A 223 6.76 2.82 12.08
CA TRP A 223 5.95 2.09 13.06
C TRP A 223 6.81 1.23 13.99
N GLY A 224 8.09 0.97 13.65
CA GLY A 224 8.88 -0.04 14.35
C GLY A 224 8.17 -1.38 14.24
N THR A 225 8.06 -2.13 15.33
CA THR A 225 7.37 -3.43 15.31
C THR A 225 5.84 -3.36 15.40
N ASP A 226 5.25 -2.17 15.33
CA ASP A 226 3.80 -1.94 15.37
C ASP A 226 3.21 -1.79 13.95
N SER A 227 1.93 -1.45 13.87
CA SER A 227 1.22 -1.22 12.62
C SER A 227 0.34 0.04 12.66
N PRO A 228 -0.18 0.50 11.52
CA PRO A 228 -1.02 1.69 11.41
C PRO A 228 -2.31 1.65 12.23
N SER A 229 -2.76 0.45 12.62
CA SER A 229 -3.97 0.21 13.41
C SER A 229 -3.91 -1.16 14.09
N PRO A 230 -4.29 -1.28 15.38
CA PRO A 230 -4.29 -2.54 16.11
C PRO A 230 -5.06 -3.69 15.42
N VAL A 231 -6.09 -3.36 14.64
CA VAL A 231 -6.91 -4.34 13.90
C VAL A 231 -6.11 -5.09 12.81
N LEU A 232 -5.04 -4.50 12.29
CA LEU A 232 -4.19 -5.15 11.29
C LEU A 232 -3.35 -6.29 11.91
N GLY A 233 -3.06 -6.23 13.21
CA GLY A 233 -1.95 -6.97 13.82
C GLY A 233 -0.62 -6.29 13.52
N THR A 234 0.48 -6.82 14.04
CA THR A 234 1.82 -6.21 13.87
C THR A 234 2.51 -6.58 12.55
N ASP A 235 2.16 -7.74 11.99
CA ASP A 235 2.84 -8.37 10.86
C ASP A 235 1.82 -8.73 9.76
N PHE A 236 2.28 -9.04 8.54
CA PHE A 236 1.46 -9.45 7.38
C PHE A 236 0.37 -8.45 6.97
N TRP A 237 0.75 -7.18 6.83
CA TRP A 237 -0.15 -6.12 6.38
C TRP A 237 0.47 -5.33 5.24
N ALA A 238 -0.37 -4.79 4.37
CA ALA A 238 0.04 -4.00 3.22
C ALA A 238 -0.63 -2.64 3.23
N ALA A 239 -0.03 -1.69 2.54
CA ALA A 239 -0.58 -0.36 2.37
C ALA A 239 -0.51 0.07 0.91
N ARG A 240 -1.56 0.76 0.47
CA ARG A 240 -1.60 1.47 -0.80
C ARG A 240 -1.94 2.92 -0.52
N TRP A 241 -1.11 3.81 -1.01
CA TRP A 241 -1.40 5.23 -1.04
C TRP A 241 -1.64 5.67 -2.47
N THR A 242 -2.76 6.35 -2.70
CA THR A 242 -3.02 7.05 -3.96
C THR A 242 -3.23 8.53 -3.68
N GLY A 243 -2.65 9.38 -4.52
CA GLY A 243 -2.73 10.84 -4.36
C GLY A 243 -2.35 11.54 -5.66
N ALA A 244 -2.54 12.85 -5.69
CA ALA A 244 -2.28 13.67 -6.87
C ALA A 244 -1.46 14.92 -6.49
N PRO A 245 -0.18 14.76 -6.10
CA PRO A 245 0.67 15.90 -5.75
C PRO A 245 0.94 16.79 -6.97
N ARG A 246 1.20 18.07 -6.69
CA ARG A 246 1.60 19.04 -7.72
C ARG A 246 3.12 19.03 -7.92
N PHE A 247 3.56 18.90 -9.16
CA PHE A 247 4.94 18.95 -9.60
C PHE A 247 5.26 20.29 -10.28
N VAL A 248 6.50 20.76 -10.08
CA VAL A 248 7.04 21.95 -10.78
C VAL A 248 7.48 21.65 -12.21
N GLY A 249 7.55 20.36 -12.57
CA GLY A 249 8.05 19.86 -13.84
C GLY A 249 9.56 19.64 -13.86
N GLY A 250 10.02 18.83 -14.82
CA GLY A 250 11.43 18.52 -15.02
C GLY A 250 11.79 17.09 -14.62
N LEU A 251 13.10 16.80 -14.59
CA LEU A 251 13.56 15.49 -14.16
C LEU A 251 13.39 15.39 -12.64
N THR A 252 12.55 14.45 -12.21
CA THR A 252 12.22 14.26 -10.80
C THR A 252 12.76 12.93 -10.32
N ARG A 253 13.54 12.97 -9.23
CA ARG A 253 13.96 11.76 -8.51
C ARG A 253 13.04 11.51 -7.34
N PHE A 254 12.43 10.34 -7.34
CA PHE A 254 11.64 9.82 -6.25
C PHE A 254 12.48 8.93 -5.37
N PHE A 255 12.28 9.01 -4.06
CA PHE A 255 12.95 8.21 -3.06
C PHE A 255 11.92 7.49 -2.21
N THR A 256 12.16 6.23 -1.93
CA THR A 256 11.44 5.47 -0.91
C THR A 256 12.40 4.94 0.13
N ARG A 257 11.99 4.99 1.40
CA ARG A 257 12.64 4.22 2.46
C ARG A 257 11.62 3.27 3.06
N SER A 258 11.91 1.97 3.00
CA SER A 258 10.99 0.95 3.46
C SER A 258 11.67 -0.29 4.02
N ASP A 259 10.92 -0.99 4.86
CA ASP A 259 11.12 -2.34 5.40
C ASP A 259 9.71 -2.87 5.61
N ASP A 260 9.19 -3.85 4.87
CA ASP A 260 9.81 -4.60 3.78
C ASP A 260 9.71 -3.91 2.39
N GLY A 261 8.82 -4.43 1.54
CA GLY A 261 8.81 -4.23 0.09
C GLY A 261 8.01 -3.01 -0.33
N VAL A 262 8.44 -2.37 -1.41
CA VAL A 262 7.85 -1.12 -1.91
C VAL A 262 7.84 -1.04 -3.43
N ARG A 263 6.78 -0.45 -3.99
CA ARG A 263 6.69 -0.09 -5.40
C ARG A 263 6.05 1.28 -5.56
N LEU A 264 6.54 2.04 -6.52
CA LEU A 264 6.07 3.40 -6.81
C LEU A 264 5.74 3.52 -8.30
N TRP A 265 4.58 4.10 -8.58
CA TRP A 265 4.17 4.50 -9.91
C TRP A 265 3.78 5.98 -9.94
N VAL A 266 4.02 6.59 -11.09
CA VAL A 266 3.57 7.95 -11.42
C VAL A 266 2.93 7.88 -12.79
N ASP A 267 1.64 8.23 -12.86
CA ASP A 267 0.92 8.42 -14.12
C ASP A 267 1.37 9.78 -14.68
N ALA A 268 2.49 9.76 -15.39
CA ALA A 268 3.09 10.97 -15.94
C ALA A 268 2.47 11.40 -17.28
N ASN A 269 1.61 10.54 -17.86
CA ASN A 269 0.91 10.83 -19.11
C ASN A 269 -0.56 11.23 -18.89
N ASP A 270 -1.03 11.20 -17.64
CA ASP A 270 -2.37 11.56 -17.17
C ASP A 270 -3.50 10.78 -17.86
N ASN A 271 -3.26 9.50 -18.18
CA ASN A 271 -4.28 8.65 -18.81
C ASN A 271 -5.20 7.96 -17.80
N GLY A 272 -4.93 8.10 -16.50
CA GLY A 272 -5.71 7.50 -15.41
C GLY A 272 -5.36 6.03 -15.13
N SER A 273 -4.29 5.51 -15.74
CA SER A 273 -3.77 4.16 -15.53
C SER A 273 -2.34 4.22 -14.96
N PHE A 274 -1.87 3.06 -14.47
CA PHE A 274 -0.48 2.85 -14.04
C PHE A 274 0.18 1.68 -14.78
N ASP A 275 -0.47 1.20 -15.85
CA ASP A 275 -0.11 -0.03 -16.54
C ASP A 275 0.93 0.21 -17.65
N ASP A 276 1.25 1.47 -17.95
CA ASP A 276 2.15 1.76 -19.06
C ASP A 276 3.62 1.47 -18.70
N PRO A 277 4.39 0.90 -19.63
CA PRO A 277 5.83 0.79 -19.49
C PRO A 277 6.46 2.16 -19.25
N GLY A 278 7.14 2.33 -18.10
CA GLY A 278 7.83 3.57 -17.73
C GLY A 278 7.17 4.36 -16.61
N GLU A 279 5.94 4.03 -16.23
CA GLU A 279 5.26 4.68 -15.09
C GLU A 279 5.69 4.11 -13.75
N LYS A 280 6.13 2.85 -13.72
CA LYS A 280 6.72 2.23 -12.54
C LYS A 280 8.14 2.75 -12.31
N VAL A 281 8.28 3.65 -11.34
CA VAL A 281 9.54 4.34 -11.01
C VAL A 281 10.41 3.50 -10.08
N ILE A 282 9.81 2.78 -9.13
CA ILE A 282 10.52 1.91 -8.17
C ILE A 282 9.80 0.56 -8.12
N ASP A 283 10.56 -0.53 -8.27
CA ASP A 283 10.05 -1.90 -8.15
C ASP A 283 10.93 -2.75 -7.21
N LYS A 284 10.61 -2.73 -5.92
CA LYS A 284 11.33 -3.44 -4.86
C LYS A 284 10.37 -4.22 -3.98
N TRP A 285 9.57 -5.06 -4.64
CA TRP A 285 8.59 -5.94 -3.99
C TRP A 285 9.24 -7.24 -3.48
N ILE A 286 10.16 -7.07 -2.53
CA ILE A 286 10.94 -8.14 -1.92
C ILE A 286 11.08 -7.89 -0.43
N ASP A 287 11.27 -8.97 0.34
CA ASP A 287 11.57 -8.88 1.76
C ASP A 287 12.98 -8.30 1.93
N GLN A 288 13.11 -7.27 2.75
CA GLN A 288 14.35 -6.53 2.91
C GLN A 288 14.31 -5.73 4.21
N SER A 289 15.45 -5.63 4.90
CA SER A 289 15.58 -4.66 5.97
C SER A 289 15.49 -3.22 5.45
N VAL A 290 15.27 -2.26 6.34
CA VAL A 290 15.24 -0.81 6.07
C VAL A 290 16.23 -0.38 4.98
N SER A 291 15.68 -0.10 3.80
CA SER A 291 16.45 0.20 2.59
C SER A 291 15.96 1.47 1.91
N LEU A 292 16.91 2.23 1.33
CA LEU A 292 16.64 3.40 0.51
C LEU A 292 16.68 3.01 -0.98
N HIS A 293 15.59 3.27 -1.70
CA HIS A 293 15.51 3.11 -3.15
C HIS A 293 15.15 4.42 -3.83
N TRP A 294 15.50 4.55 -5.10
CA TRP A 294 15.14 5.73 -5.89
C TRP A 294 14.99 5.40 -7.37
N GLY A 295 14.25 6.25 -8.08
CA GLY A 295 14.11 6.22 -9.53
C GLY A 295 13.86 7.63 -10.08
N ASP A 296 14.26 7.84 -11.32
CA ASP A 296 14.15 9.13 -12.01
C ASP A 296 13.06 9.03 -13.07
N LEU A 297 12.19 10.04 -13.13
CA LEU A 297 11.15 10.17 -14.13
C LEU A 297 11.02 11.64 -14.55
N TYR A 298 10.85 11.88 -15.84
CA TYR A 298 10.48 13.20 -16.31
C TYR A 298 8.99 13.42 -16.05
N VAL A 299 8.65 14.45 -15.28
CA VAL A 299 7.27 14.77 -14.93
C VAL A 299 6.98 16.18 -15.45
N SER A 300 5.81 16.38 -16.05
CA SER A 300 5.42 17.71 -16.51
C SER A 300 5.00 18.61 -15.34
N PRO A 301 4.95 19.94 -15.49
CA PRO A 301 4.38 20.80 -14.47
C PRO A 301 2.87 20.55 -14.36
N GLY A 302 2.36 20.23 -13.18
CA GLY A 302 0.95 19.87 -13.03
C GLY A 302 0.67 18.98 -11.84
N THR A 303 -0.57 18.56 -11.72
CA THR A 303 -0.98 17.53 -10.77
C THR A 303 -0.98 16.20 -11.50
N HIS A 304 -0.27 15.21 -10.97
CA HIS A 304 -0.15 13.88 -11.58
C HIS A 304 -0.50 12.81 -10.55
N ALA A 305 -1.17 11.73 -10.98
CA ALA A 305 -1.52 10.65 -10.08
C ALA A 305 -0.27 9.86 -9.67
N VAL A 306 -0.16 9.56 -8.39
CA VAL A 306 0.92 8.78 -7.81
C VAL A 306 0.33 7.66 -6.99
N LYS A 307 0.87 6.45 -7.17
CA LYS A 307 0.52 5.27 -6.38
C LYS A 307 1.78 4.71 -5.73
N LEU A 308 1.74 4.54 -4.42
CA LEU A 308 2.75 3.81 -3.66
C LEU A 308 2.09 2.55 -3.08
N GLU A 309 2.70 1.40 -3.30
CA GLU A 309 2.37 0.18 -2.60
C GLU A 309 3.51 -0.22 -1.69
N TYR A 310 3.17 -0.73 -0.52
CA TYR A 310 4.07 -1.22 0.50
C TYR A 310 3.51 -2.50 1.10
N TYR A 311 4.38 -3.39 1.53
CA TYR A 311 3.98 -4.46 2.45
C TYR A 311 4.98 -4.61 3.57
N GLU A 312 4.43 -5.03 4.71
CA GLU A 312 5.17 -5.49 5.86
C GLU A 312 4.91 -6.98 6.07
N ARG A 313 5.97 -7.78 5.97
CA ARG A 313 5.87 -9.21 6.26
C ARG A 313 6.09 -9.45 7.73
N THR A 314 7.27 -9.10 8.25
CA THR A 314 7.62 -9.25 9.66
C THR A 314 8.75 -8.33 10.06
N GLY A 315 8.73 -7.83 11.30
CA GLY A 315 9.86 -7.08 11.86
C GLY A 315 9.56 -5.60 12.00
N ASP A 316 10.49 -4.75 11.55
CA ASP A 316 10.37 -3.31 11.64
C ASP A 316 9.62 -2.78 10.41
N ALA A 317 8.52 -2.07 10.63
CA ALA A 317 7.74 -1.45 9.58
C ALA A 317 8.08 0.03 9.41
N ILE A 318 8.47 0.40 8.18
CA ILE A 318 8.70 1.78 7.78
C ILE A 318 8.27 2.01 6.34
N ALA A 319 7.62 3.15 6.08
CA ALA A 319 7.27 3.59 4.74
C ALA A 319 7.37 5.12 4.62
N GLN A 320 8.30 5.57 3.81
CA GLN A 320 8.55 6.99 3.55
C GLN A 320 8.66 7.25 2.04
N LEU A 321 8.04 8.32 1.55
CA LEU A 321 8.14 8.79 0.15
C LEU A 321 8.49 10.28 0.11
N TRP A 322 9.50 10.65 -0.67
CA TRP A 322 9.82 12.04 -0.98
C TRP A 322 10.47 12.16 -2.36
N TRP A 323 10.61 13.38 -2.88
CA TRP A 323 11.23 13.62 -4.20
C TRP A 323 11.93 14.97 -4.28
N ARG A 324 12.71 15.15 -5.35
CA ARG A 324 13.29 16.44 -5.74
C ARG A 324 13.32 16.55 -7.27
N SER A 325 13.14 17.76 -7.80
CA SER A 325 13.10 18.04 -9.25
C SER A 325 14.20 19.03 -9.66
N TRP A 326 14.72 18.92 -10.87
CA TRP A 326 15.73 19.83 -11.43
C TRP A 326 15.73 19.90 -12.96
#